data_AF-A0A0L6JGE6-F1
#
_entry.id   AF-A0A0L6JGE6-F1
#
_cell.length_a   1.000
_cell.length_b   1.000
_cell.length_c   1.000
_cell.angle_alpha   90.00
_cell.angle_beta   90.00
_cell.angle_gamma   90.00
#
_symmetry.space_group_name_H-M   'P 1'
#
loop_
_entity.id
_entity.type
_entity.pdbx_description
1 polymer ?
#
loop_
_entity_poly.entity_id
_entity_poly.type
_entity_poly.pdbx_seq_one_letter_code
_entity_poly.pdbx_strand_id
1 'polypeptide(L)'
;MKTRDIDIRAQLHLNLKHEHAGEHDTLIIDELGLCQGDARIDVAVVNGSIHGFEIKSESDTLERLPGQIDIYNKVLDSITIITGKCHNEGILKLIPEWWGIVIAEKINDDEVSFLVSRQSNPNPQIDPYSVVQLLWRDEALELLRRFELEKGYISKPRNKIWEKLVESFSLEELKYHVREQLKLRKNWRVD
;
A
#
# COMPACT_ATOMS: atom_id res chain seq x y z
N MET A 1 11.91 24.19 12.42
CA MET A 1 12.83 23.47 11.51
C MET A 1 11.99 22.57 10.62
N LYS A 2 12.35 22.36 9.35
CA LYS A 2 11.52 21.58 8.43
C LYS A 2 11.58 20.08 8.72
N THR A 3 10.45 19.39 8.63
CA THR A 3 10.38 17.93 8.72
C THR A 3 10.91 17.29 7.42
N ARG A 4 11.85 16.34 7.52
CA ARG A 4 12.42 15.61 6.36
C ARG A 4 11.76 14.25 6.20
N ASP A 5 11.67 13.74 4.98
CA ASP A 5 11.13 12.39 4.71
C ASP A 5 11.81 11.30 5.55
N ILE A 6 13.14 11.30 5.61
CA ILE A 6 13.91 10.30 6.36
C ILE A 6 13.54 10.26 7.86
N ASP A 7 13.27 11.43 8.46
CA ASP A 7 12.90 11.53 9.88
C ASP A 7 11.46 11.00 10.08
N ILE A 8 10.54 11.37 9.17
CA ILE A 8 9.14 10.88 9.19
C ILE A 8 9.10 9.37 9.01
N ARG A 9 9.83 8.85 8.03
CA ARG A 9 9.86 7.42 7.72
C ARG A 9 10.44 6.61 8.88
N ALA A 10 11.53 7.06 9.47
CA ALA A 10 12.12 6.42 10.64
C ALA A 10 11.12 6.35 11.82
N GLN A 11 10.46 7.47 12.13
CA GLN A 11 9.45 7.50 13.19
C GLN A 11 8.23 6.63 12.88
N LEU A 12 7.75 6.62 11.63
CA LEU A 12 6.66 5.76 11.19
C LEU A 12 7.00 4.29 11.41
N HIS A 13 8.19 3.86 11.02
CA HIS A 13 8.64 2.48 11.25
C HIS A 13 8.69 2.13 12.74
N LEU A 14 9.16 3.04 13.60
CA LEU A 14 9.16 2.81 15.04
C LEU A 14 7.74 2.62 15.57
N ASN A 15 6.81 3.49 15.18
CA ASN A 15 5.41 3.41 15.59
C ASN A 15 4.74 2.11 15.12
N LEU A 16 4.89 1.77 13.83
CA LEU A 16 4.29 0.56 13.26
C LEU A 16 4.86 -0.72 13.88
N LYS A 17 6.18 -0.77 14.12
CA LYS A 17 6.80 -1.91 14.82
C LYS A 17 6.31 -2.07 16.24
N HIS A 18 6.09 -0.96 16.94
CA HIS A 18 5.53 -0.98 18.29
C HIS A 18 4.05 -1.40 18.28
N GLU A 19 3.25 -0.82 17.39
CA GLU A 19 1.82 -1.13 17.21
C GLU A 19 1.60 -2.62 16.92
N HIS A 20 2.41 -3.20 16.04
CA HIS A 20 2.28 -4.59 15.61
C HIS A 20 3.27 -5.56 16.28
N ALA A 21 3.91 -5.17 17.40
CA ALA A 21 4.96 -5.98 18.03
C ALA A 21 4.51 -7.40 18.46
N GLY A 22 3.22 -7.58 18.72
CA GLY A 22 2.61 -8.87 19.08
C GLY A 22 2.02 -9.66 17.90
N GLU A 23 2.06 -9.11 16.69
CA GLU A 23 1.44 -9.69 15.50
C GLU A 23 2.50 -10.40 14.66
N HIS A 24 2.56 -11.73 14.75
CA HIS A 24 3.53 -12.52 13.99
C HIS A 24 3.24 -12.61 12.49
N ASP A 25 2.07 -12.14 12.06
CA ASP A 25 1.55 -12.21 10.68
C ASP A 25 1.54 -10.83 9.98
N THR A 26 2.28 -9.87 10.54
CA THR A 26 2.36 -8.50 9.99
C THR A 26 3.66 -8.30 9.23
N LEU A 27 3.52 -7.93 7.96
CA LEU A 27 4.62 -7.58 7.08
C LEU A 27 4.61 -6.08 6.80
N ILE A 28 5.72 -5.40 7.10
CA ILE A 28 5.93 -3.99 6.77
C ILE A 28 6.87 -3.92 5.56
N ILE A 29 6.42 -3.26 4.49
CA ILE A 29 7.13 -3.19 3.20
C ILE A 29 7.39 -1.72 2.88
N ASP A 30 8.64 -1.37 2.65
CA ASP A 30 8.99 -0.10 2.05
C ASP A 30 8.88 -0.18 0.53
N GLU A 31 8.39 0.90 -0.08
CA GLU A 31 8.49 1.12 -1.53
C GLU A 31 7.69 0.07 -2.34
N LEU A 32 6.47 -0.26 -1.88
CA LEU A 32 5.61 -1.25 -2.54
C LEU A 32 5.05 -0.70 -3.86
N GLY A 33 5.46 -1.31 -4.98
CA GLY A 33 4.96 -0.99 -6.31
C GLY A 33 3.51 -1.45 -6.52
N LEU A 34 2.67 -0.56 -7.05
CA LEU A 34 1.25 -0.77 -7.33
C LEU A 34 1.00 -0.66 -8.83
N CYS A 35 -0.01 -1.38 -9.33
CA CYS A 35 -0.41 -1.39 -10.73
C CYS A 35 0.78 -1.45 -11.70
N GLN A 36 1.59 -2.51 -11.62
CA GLN A 36 2.76 -2.68 -12.50
C GLN A 36 3.87 -1.62 -12.36
N GLY A 37 3.89 -0.85 -11.27
CA GLY A 37 4.87 0.20 -11.03
C GLY A 37 4.42 1.58 -11.47
N ASP A 38 3.15 1.75 -11.87
CA ASP A 38 2.55 3.05 -12.20
C ASP A 38 2.60 4.02 -11.00
N ALA A 39 2.50 3.48 -9.78
CA ALA A 39 2.75 4.21 -8.56
C ALA A 39 3.41 3.30 -7.51
N ARG A 40 3.87 3.92 -6.43
CA ARG A 40 4.55 3.22 -5.35
C ARG A 40 4.23 3.90 -4.03
N ILE A 41 3.68 3.12 -3.10
CA ILE A 41 3.38 3.59 -1.75
C ILE A 41 4.66 3.52 -0.90
N ASP A 42 4.91 4.56 -0.11
CA ASP A 42 6.15 4.70 0.66
C ASP A 42 6.33 3.57 1.67
N VAL A 43 5.28 3.29 2.45
CA VAL A 43 5.26 2.18 3.40
C VAL A 43 3.91 1.48 3.31
N ALA A 44 3.90 0.15 3.27
CA ALA A 44 2.69 -0.67 3.33
C ALA A 44 2.76 -1.65 4.50
N VAL A 45 1.67 -1.76 5.26
CA VAL A 45 1.47 -2.79 6.26
C VAL A 45 0.52 -3.83 5.69
N VAL A 46 0.96 -5.08 5.66
CA VAL A 46 0.20 -6.23 5.14
C VAL A 46 -0.04 -7.22 6.28
N ASN A 47 -1.29 -7.36 6.69
CA ASN A 47 -1.74 -8.30 7.71
C ASN A 47 -3.12 -8.89 7.32
N GLY A 48 -4.18 -8.59 8.08
CA GLY A 48 -5.57 -8.83 7.69
C GLY A 48 -6.08 -7.86 6.61
N SER A 49 -5.34 -6.79 6.33
CA SER A 49 -5.59 -5.83 5.24
C SER A 49 -4.26 -5.33 4.65
N ILE A 50 -4.33 -4.52 3.60
CA ILE A 50 -3.18 -3.73 3.10
C ILE A 50 -3.43 -2.25 3.42
N HIS A 51 -2.75 -1.73 4.43
CA HIS A 51 -2.77 -0.31 4.77
C HIS A 51 -1.55 0.39 4.15
N GLY A 52 -1.79 1.38 3.29
CA GLY A 52 -0.72 2.18 2.71
C GLY A 52 -0.49 3.51 3.44
N PHE A 53 0.77 3.88 3.59
CA PHE A 53 1.20 5.16 4.12
C PHE A 53 1.98 5.92 3.05
N GLU A 54 1.51 7.11 2.68
CA GLU A 54 2.20 8.04 1.78
C GLU A 54 2.80 9.18 2.61
N ILE A 55 4.06 9.55 2.37
CA ILE A 55 4.78 10.60 3.07
C ILE A 55 4.93 11.83 2.18
N LYS A 56 4.59 13.01 2.72
CA LYS A 56 4.84 14.34 2.12
C LYS A 56 5.53 15.23 3.14
N SER A 57 6.84 15.28 3.09
CA SER A 57 7.65 16.22 3.87
C SER A 57 7.36 17.67 3.49
N GLU A 58 7.80 18.63 4.31
CA GLU A 58 7.58 20.06 4.03
C GLU A 58 8.30 20.55 2.76
N SER A 59 9.24 19.77 2.24
CA SER A 59 9.97 20.11 1.00
C SER A 59 9.34 19.49 -0.25
N ASP A 60 8.36 18.59 -0.08
CA ASP A 60 7.68 17.94 -1.20
C ASP A 60 6.67 18.85 -1.89
N THR A 61 6.34 18.51 -3.13
CA THR A 61 5.22 19.09 -3.89
C THR A 61 4.05 18.10 -3.93
N LEU A 62 2.83 18.62 -4.11
CA LEU A 62 1.62 17.80 -4.25
C LEU A 62 1.30 17.44 -5.70
N GLU A 63 2.15 17.81 -6.66
CA GLU A 63 1.87 17.69 -8.10
C GLU A 63 1.63 16.24 -8.56
N ARG A 64 2.32 15.27 -7.94
CA ARG A 64 2.17 13.84 -8.26
C ARG A 64 0.98 13.19 -7.54
N LEU A 65 0.45 13.82 -6.51
CA LEU A 65 -0.55 13.22 -5.62
C LEU A 65 -1.84 12.82 -6.37
N PRO A 66 -2.40 13.61 -7.31
CA PRO A 66 -3.61 13.22 -8.04
C PRO A 66 -3.47 11.87 -8.77
N GLY A 67 -2.36 11.64 -9.47
CA GLY A 67 -2.11 10.36 -10.15
C GLY A 67 -1.88 9.21 -9.18
N GLN A 68 -1.24 9.48 -8.04
CA GLN A 68 -1.06 8.50 -6.98
C GLN A 68 -2.41 8.07 -6.36
N ILE A 69 -3.31 9.02 -6.09
CA ILE A 69 -4.65 8.74 -5.52
C ILE A 69 -5.40 7.71 -6.37
N ASP A 70 -5.45 7.90 -7.68
CA ASP A 70 -6.17 7.00 -8.59
C ASP A 70 -5.64 5.56 -8.56
N ILE A 71 -4.34 5.38 -8.39
CA ILE A 71 -3.71 4.06 -8.32
C ILE A 71 -3.88 3.46 -6.93
N TYR A 72 -3.67 4.24 -5.88
CA TYR A 72 -3.74 3.79 -4.48
C TYR A 72 -5.15 3.29 -4.16
N ASN A 73 -6.16 4.05 -4.58
CA ASN A 73 -7.56 3.73 -4.35
C ASN A 73 -8.02 2.44 -5.04
N LYS A 74 -7.32 1.95 -6.07
CA LYS A 74 -7.67 0.68 -6.72
C LYS A 74 -7.17 -0.54 -5.96
N VAL A 75 -6.21 -0.38 -5.04
CA VAL A 75 -5.44 -1.52 -4.51
C VAL A 75 -5.47 -1.60 -2.98
N LEU A 76 -5.32 -0.49 -2.28
CA LEU A 76 -5.06 -0.48 -0.84
C LEU A 76 -6.37 -0.45 -0.03
N ASP A 77 -6.50 -1.34 0.95
CA ASP A 77 -7.71 -1.45 1.79
C ASP A 77 -7.98 -0.19 2.61
N SER A 78 -6.92 0.52 2.98
CA SER A 78 -6.93 1.84 3.64
C SER A 78 -5.66 2.59 3.28
N ILE A 79 -5.72 3.93 3.27
CA ILE A 79 -4.56 4.80 3.07
C ILE A 79 -4.53 5.88 4.15
N THR A 80 -3.33 6.17 4.64
CA THR A 80 -3.04 7.36 5.46
C THR A 80 -1.94 8.17 4.79
N ILE A 81 -2.19 9.46 4.58
CA ILE A 81 -1.13 10.40 4.19
C ILE A 81 -0.52 11.05 5.44
N ILE A 82 0.81 11.00 5.54
CA ILE A 82 1.60 11.63 6.58
C ILE A 82 2.25 12.87 5.98
N THR A 83 1.97 14.03 6.56
CA THR A 83 2.34 15.29 5.93
C THR A 83 2.85 16.34 6.91
N GLY A 84 3.74 17.21 6.44
CA GLY A 84 4.01 18.47 7.14
C GLY A 84 2.79 19.39 7.16
N LYS A 85 2.71 20.27 8.17
CA LYS A 85 1.56 21.18 8.40
C LYS A 85 1.25 22.09 7.20
N CYS A 86 2.27 22.48 6.44
CA CYS A 86 2.15 23.37 5.28
C CYS A 86 1.27 22.82 4.15
N HIS A 87 1.14 21.49 4.03
CA HIS A 87 0.42 20.84 2.94
C HIS A 87 -1.02 20.45 3.29
N ASN A 88 -1.43 20.61 4.56
CA ASN A 88 -2.71 20.10 5.05
C ASN A 88 -3.91 20.61 4.23
N GLU A 89 -3.97 21.91 3.94
CA GLU A 89 -5.05 22.49 3.14
C GLU A 89 -5.06 22.00 1.69
N GLY A 90 -3.88 21.78 1.10
CA GLY A 90 -3.76 21.26 -0.26
C GLY A 90 -4.20 19.80 -0.33
N ILE A 91 -3.76 19.00 0.63
CA ILE A 91 -4.13 17.58 0.76
C ILE A 91 -5.64 17.43 0.95
N LEU A 92 -6.26 18.19 1.86
CA LEU A 92 -7.71 18.15 2.11
C LEU A 92 -8.56 18.40 0.87
N LYS A 93 -8.06 19.17 -0.10
CA LYS A 93 -8.74 19.45 -1.38
C LYS A 93 -8.61 18.33 -2.41
N LEU A 94 -7.61 17.46 -2.25
CA LEU A 94 -7.25 16.45 -3.24
C LEU A 94 -7.69 15.05 -2.83
N ILE A 95 -7.44 14.66 -1.58
CA ILE A 95 -7.66 13.28 -1.14
C ILE A 95 -9.13 13.01 -0.82
N PRO A 96 -9.63 11.78 -1.07
CA PRO A 96 -10.97 11.38 -0.63
C PRO A 96 -11.16 11.51 0.89
N GLU A 97 -12.41 11.66 1.33
CA GLU A 97 -12.74 11.81 2.76
C GLU A 97 -12.34 10.60 3.62
N TRP A 98 -12.30 9.40 3.03
CA TRP A 98 -11.99 8.16 3.73
C TRP A 98 -10.49 7.96 3.99
N TRP A 99 -9.60 8.74 3.38
CA TRP A 99 -8.16 8.66 3.66
C TRP A 99 -7.84 9.19 5.06
N GLY A 100 -6.92 8.55 5.76
CA GLY A 100 -6.34 9.06 7.00
C GLY A 100 -5.39 10.23 6.72
N ILE A 101 -5.28 11.15 7.68
CA ILE A 101 -4.33 12.25 7.65
C ILE A 101 -3.60 12.29 8.98
N VAL A 102 -2.27 12.24 8.92
CA VAL A 102 -1.38 12.43 10.06
C VAL A 102 -0.49 13.63 9.77
N ILE A 103 -0.44 14.56 10.71
CA ILE A 103 0.47 15.71 10.65
C ILE A 103 1.76 15.34 11.37
N ALA A 104 2.88 15.45 10.66
CA ALA A 104 4.21 15.23 11.19
C ALA A 104 4.85 16.58 11.60
N GLU A 105 5.12 16.74 12.88
CA GLU A 105 5.74 17.93 13.44
C GLU A 105 7.11 17.57 14.03
N LYS A 106 8.14 18.34 13.67
CA LYS A 106 9.49 18.14 14.19
C LYS A 106 9.60 18.69 15.62
N ILE A 107 9.92 17.84 16.60
CA ILE A 107 10.13 18.25 17.99
C ILE A 107 11.57 18.73 18.19
N ASN A 108 12.55 17.94 17.74
CA ASN A 108 13.99 18.24 17.76
C ASN A 108 14.67 17.59 16.54
N ASP A 109 16.01 17.60 16.45
CA ASP A 109 16.73 17.14 15.26
C ASP A 109 16.43 15.68 14.85
N ASP A 110 16.15 14.82 15.83
CA ASP A 110 16.00 13.37 15.65
C ASP A 110 14.58 12.86 15.97
N GLU A 111 13.68 13.74 16.43
CA GLU A 111 12.35 13.34 16.91
C GLU A 111 11.22 14.06 16.15
N VAL A 112 10.27 13.25 15.68
CA VAL A 112 9.06 13.71 14.99
C VAL A 112 7.84 13.23 15.78
N SER A 113 6.90 14.12 16.07
CA SER A 113 5.59 13.75 16.60
C SER A 113 4.57 13.60 15.48
N PHE A 114 3.64 12.67 15.67
CA PHE A 114 2.50 12.45 14.79
C PHE A 114 1.21 12.86 15.49
N LEU A 115 0.49 13.79 14.87
CA LEU A 115 -0.85 14.19 15.27
C LEU A 115 -1.85 13.64 14.25
N VAL A 116 -2.74 12.75 14.68
CA VAL A 116 -3.79 12.25 13.79
C VAL A 116 -4.86 13.33 13.59
N SER A 117 -4.93 13.89 12.39
CA SER A 117 -5.94 14.88 12.01
C SER A 117 -7.22 14.24 11.49
N ARG A 118 -7.12 13.05 10.87
CA ARG A 118 -8.27 12.29 10.37
C ARG A 118 -7.94 10.80 10.38
N GLN A 119 -8.84 9.98 10.91
CA GLN A 119 -8.70 8.51 10.87
C GLN A 119 -9.02 8.00 9.46
N SER A 120 -8.27 7.00 9.00
CA SER A 120 -8.59 6.31 7.74
C SER A 120 -9.79 5.39 7.91
N ASN A 121 -10.59 5.24 6.86
CA ASN A 121 -11.71 4.32 6.76
C ASN A 121 -11.48 3.30 5.63
N PRO A 122 -12.25 2.20 5.58
CA PRO A 122 -12.17 1.23 4.49
C PRO A 122 -12.39 1.86 3.12
N ASN A 123 -11.56 1.47 2.16
CA ASN A 123 -11.59 1.96 0.80
C ASN A 123 -12.77 1.37 0.01
N PRO A 124 -13.68 2.20 -0.53
CA PRO A 124 -14.82 1.74 -1.33
C PRO A 124 -14.50 1.54 -2.83
N GLN A 125 -13.26 1.79 -3.27
CA GLN A 125 -12.90 1.90 -4.70
C GLN A 125 -11.97 0.79 -5.21
N ILE A 126 -11.80 -0.28 -4.42
CA ILE A 126 -10.93 -1.40 -4.78
C ILE A 126 -11.35 -2.02 -6.11
N ASP A 127 -10.38 -2.17 -7.01
CA ASP A 127 -10.53 -2.84 -8.29
C ASP A 127 -9.90 -4.24 -8.22
N PRO A 128 -10.67 -5.34 -8.38
CA PRO A 128 -10.16 -6.70 -8.30
C PRO A 128 -8.98 -6.97 -9.24
N TYR A 129 -9.00 -6.39 -10.44
CA TYR A 129 -7.91 -6.58 -11.41
C TYR A 129 -6.63 -5.92 -10.92
N SER A 130 -6.70 -4.68 -10.42
CA SER A 130 -5.55 -3.98 -9.83
C SER A 130 -4.99 -4.69 -8.60
N VAL A 131 -5.82 -5.33 -7.78
CA VAL A 131 -5.37 -6.12 -6.62
C VAL A 131 -4.52 -7.31 -7.06
N VAL A 132 -4.95 -8.10 -8.05
CA VAL A 132 -4.16 -9.24 -8.54
C VAL A 132 -2.88 -8.80 -9.26
N GLN A 133 -2.76 -7.53 -9.66
CA GLN A 133 -1.52 -7.00 -10.24
C GLN A 133 -0.33 -6.99 -9.27
N LEU A 134 -0.60 -7.09 -7.96
CA LEU A 134 0.43 -7.27 -6.94
C LEU A 134 1.14 -8.62 -7.03
N LEU A 135 0.52 -9.63 -7.66
CA LEU A 135 1.11 -10.96 -7.84
C LEU A 135 2.06 -10.97 -9.04
N TRP A 136 3.24 -11.55 -8.83
CA TRP A 136 4.11 -11.94 -9.92
C TRP A 136 3.46 -13.07 -10.73
N ARG A 137 3.94 -13.25 -11.97
CA ARG A 137 3.33 -14.21 -12.90
C ARG A 137 3.29 -15.62 -12.31
N ASP A 138 4.39 -16.07 -11.72
CA ASP A 138 4.50 -17.43 -11.22
C ASP A 138 3.70 -17.61 -9.92
N GLU A 139 3.58 -16.58 -9.08
CA GLU A 139 2.69 -16.58 -7.91
C GLU A 139 1.21 -16.66 -8.32
N ALA A 140 0.81 -15.87 -9.32
CA ALA A 140 -0.54 -15.90 -9.87
C ALA A 140 -0.87 -17.25 -10.52
N LEU A 141 0.09 -17.85 -11.23
CA LEU A 141 -0.06 -19.19 -11.81
C LEU A 141 -0.14 -20.27 -10.73
N GLU A 142 0.67 -20.17 -9.68
CA GLU A 142 0.64 -21.10 -8.55
C GLU A 142 -0.68 -21.03 -7.79
N LEU A 143 -1.27 -19.84 -7.69
CA LEU A 143 -2.62 -19.69 -7.15
C LEU A 143 -3.64 -20.44 -8.02
N LEU A 144 -3.59 -20.35 -9.35
CA LEU A 144 -4.48 -21.14 -10.21
C LEU A 144 -4.27 -22.65 -10.02
N ARG A 145 -3.02 -23.12 -9.89
CA ARG A 145 -2.69 -24.54 -9.65
C ARG A 145 -3.31 -25.08 -8.38
N ARG A 146 -3.28 -24.29 -7.30
CA ARG A 146 -3.86 -24.67 -6.00
C ARG A 146 -5.35 -25.04 -6.11
N PHE A 147 -6.05 -24.46 -7.08
CA PHE A 147 -7.47 -24.70 -7.33
C PHE A 147 -7.73 -25.48 -8.63
N GLU A 148 -6.70 -26.09 -9.23
CA GLU A 148 -6.78 -26.88 -10.47
C GLU A 148 -7.32 -26.09 -11.70
N LEU A 149 -7.08 -24.78 -11.73
CA LEU A 149 -7.54 -23.84 -12.77
C LEU A 149 -6.46 -23.44 -13.80
N GLU A 150 -5.27 -24.03 -13.72
CA GLU A 150 -4.11 -23.63 -14.53
C GLU A 150 -4.16 -24.16 -15.97
N LYS A 151 -4.98 -25.17 -16.26
CA LYS A 151 -5.08 -25.79 -17.59
C LYS A 151 -5.43 -24.74 -18.65
N GLY A 152 -4.58 -24.63 -19.68
CA GLY A 152 -4.71 -23.61 -20.74
C GLY A 152 -4.10 -22.23 -20.40
N TYR A 153 -3.63 -22.03 -19.16
CA TYR A 153 -3.04 -20.77 -18.68
C TYR A 153 -1.53 -20.84 -18.40
N ILE A 154 -0.94 -22.04 -18.33
CA ILE A 154 0.49 -22.25 -18.02
C ILE A 154 1.43 -21.45 -18.93
N SER A 155 1.14 -21.37 -20.23
CA SER A 155 1.96 -20.64 -21.21
C SER A 155 1.48 -19.21 -21.48
N LYS A 156 0.38 -18.79 -20.84
CA LYS A 156 -0.22 -17.48 -21.10
C LYS A 156 0.60 -16.35 -20.46
N PRO A 157 0.53 -15.13 -21.03
CA PRO A 157 1.10 -13.95 -20.40
C PRO A 157 0.36 -13.60 -19.10
N ARG A 158 1.05 -12.87 -18.23
CA ARG A 158 0.60 -12.57 -16.86
C ARG A 158 -0.80 -11.93 -16.79
N ASN A 159 -1.12 -11.03 -17.70
CA ASN A 159 -2.44 -10.39 -17.76
C ASN A 159 -3.58 -11.38 -17.97
N LYS A 160 -3.40 -12.43 -18.79
CA LYS A 160 -4.42 -13.47 -18.97
C LYS A 160 -4.59 -14.37 -17.75
N ILE A 161 -3.53 -14.56 -16.97
CA ILE A 161 -3.59 -15.28 -15.70
C ILE A 161 -4.38 -14.45 -14.67
N TRP A 162 -4.14 -13.14 -14.61
CA TRP A 162 -4.90 -12.23 -13.76
C TRP A 162 -6.37 -12.13 -14.12
N GLU A 163 -6.71 -11.99 -15.40
CA GLU A 163 -8.10 -12.03 -15.87
C GLU A 163 -8.79 -13.31 -15.36
N LYS A 164 -8.12 -14.46 -15.49
CA LYS A 164 -8.65 -15.73 -15.00
C LYS A 164 -8.85 -15.78 -13.49
N LEU A 165 -7.94 -15.19 -12.71
CA LEU A 165 -8.12 -15.07 -11.25
C LEU A 165 -9.35 -14.23 -10.92
N VAL A 166 -9.51 -13.07 -11.55
CA VAL A 166 -10.67 -12.18 -11.33
C VAL A 166 -11.98 -12.86 -11.71
N GLU A 167 -12.01 -13.67 -12.76
CA GLU A 167 -13.19 -14.44 -13.15
C GLU A 167 -13.53 -15.60 -12.21
N SER A 168 -12.55 -16.08 -11.43
CA SER A 168 -12.69 -17.33 -10.67
C SER A 168 -12.89 -17.13 -9.17
N PHE A 169 -12.59 -15.93 -8.64
CA PHE A 169 -12.64 -15.64 -7.20
C PHE A 169 -13.38 -14.34 -6.93
N SER A 170 -14.05 -14.28 -5.78
CA SER A 170 -14.59 -13.03 -5.24
C SER A 170 -13.47 -12.04 -4.86
N LEU A 171 -13.81 -10.76 -4.74
CA LEU A 171 -12.84 -9.73 -4.32
C LEU A 171 -12.18 -10.07 -2.96
N GLU A 172 -12.94 -10.57 -1.99
CA GLU A 172 -12.41 -10.90 -0.67
C GLU A 172 -11.46 -12.10 -0.70
N GLU A 173 -11.73 -13.11 -1.54
CA GLU A 173 -10.80 -14.22 -1.78
C GLU A 173 -9.52 -13.75 -2.47
N LEU A 174 -9.62 -12.86 -3.47
CA LEU A 174 -8.45 -12.28 -4.14
C LEU A 174 -7.59 -11.49 -3.17
N LYS A 175 -8.20 -10.62 -2.37
CA LYS A 175 -7.49 -9.85 -1.33
C LYS A 175 -6.78 -10.77 -0.34
N TYR A 176 -7.48 -11.80 0.15
CA TYR A 176 -6.88 -12.78 1.04
C TYR A 176 -5.69 -13.46 0.40
N HIS A 177 -5.85 -14.05 -0.78
CA HIS A 177 -4.77 -14.78 -1.46
C HIS A 177 -3.58 -13.88 -1.80
N VAL A 178 -3.82 -12.64 -2.22
CA VAL A 178 -2.76 -11.67 -2.50
C VAL A 178 -1.96 -11.37 -1.25
N ARG A 179 -2.61 -11.05 -0.12
CA ARG A 179 -1.90 -10.79 1.15
C ARG A 179 -1.06 -11.97 1.59
N GLU A 180 -1.60 -13.18 1.52
CA GLU A 180 -0.85 -14.40 1.87
C GLU A 180 0.37 -14.61 0.96
N GLN A 181 0.24 -14.34 -0.34
CA GLN A 181 1.39 -14.42 -1.25
C GLN A 181 2.44 -13.35 -0.95
N LEU A 182 2.04 -12.11 -0.66
CA LEU A 182 3.00 -11.05 -0.27
C LEU A 182 3.77 -11.45 0.99
N LYS A 183 3.10 -11.99 2.01
CA LYS A 183 3.76 -12.44 3.25
C LYS A 183 4.76 -13.57 3.02
N LEU A 184 4.49 -14.46 2.07
CA LEU A 184 5.39 -15.56 1.71
C LEU A 184 6.53 -15.14 0.76
N ARG A 185 6.39 -14.00 0.08
CA ARG A 185 7.33 -13.53 -0.93
C ARG A 185 8.71 -13.31 -0.31
N LYS A 186 9.69 -14.02 -0.87
CA LYS A 186 11.11 -13.80 -0.59
C LYS A 186 11.69 -12.88 -1.67
N ASN A 187 12.79 -12.20 -1.35
CA ASN A 187 13.52 -11.33 -2.28
C ASN A 187 12.64 -10.21 -2.86
N TRP A 188 11.99 -9.46 -1.96
CA TRP A 188 11.25 -8.23 -2.29
C TRP A 188 12.04 -7.25 -3.16
N ARG A 189 13.37 -7.32 -3.09
CA ARG A 189 14.30 -6.64 -3.97
C ARG A 189 15.22 -7.71 -4.55
N VAL A 190 15.23 -7.83 -5.88
CA VAL A 190 16.38 -8.42 -6.57
C VAL A 190 17.40 -7.29 -6.60
N ASP A 191 18.49 -7.43 -5.85
CA ASP A 191 19.62 -6.50 -5.93
C ASP A 191 20.17 -6.41 -7.36
#